data_AF-A0A3P6RX30-F1
#
_entry.id   AF-A0A3P6RX30-F1
#
_cell.length_a   1.000
_cell.length_b   1.000
_cell.length_c   1.000
_cell.angle_alpha   90.00
_cell.angle_beta   90.00
_cell.angle_gamma   90.00
#
_symmetry.space_group_name_H-M   'P 1'
#
loop_
_entity.id
_entity.type
_entity.pdbx_description
1 polymer ?
#
loop_
_entity_poly.entity_id
_entity_poly.type
_entity_poly.pdbx_seq_one_letter_code
_entity_poly.pdbx_strand_id
1 'polypeptide(L)'
;MVVAAGSHVLRSFRDVDRSFENHSNDMHIVSISKIMWTRSQADGDPVDAVDLTEEMPGEIASANDLGIKSIVAVKVNHARNPCGYVFTDCTDQKFVFSGDTMPCAQLVKYGKDAVVLVHESTFADDEEVR
;
A
#
# COMPACT_ATOMS: atom_id res chain seq x y z
N MET A 1 7.26 -13.37 6.08
CA MET A 1 6.01 -12.59 5.80
C MET A 1 6.38 -11.19 5.35
N VAL A 2 5.77 -10.62 4.31
CA VAL A 2 6.04 -9.23 3.88
C VAL A 2 5.06 -8.28 4.54
N VAL A 3 5.56 -7.19 5.14
CA VAL A 3 4.72 -6.12 5.69
C VAL A 3 5.13 -4.78 5.09
N ALA A 4 4.32 -4.30 4.15
CA ALA A 4 4.44 -2.99 3.55
C ALA A 4 3.40 -2.05 4.15
N ALA A 5 3.84 -0.98 4.82
CA ALA A 5 2.91 -0.02 5.42
C ALA A 5 3.55 1.37 5.64
N GLY A 6 2.69 2.34 5.96
CA GLY A 6 3.12 3.65 6.44
C GLY A 6 3.82 3.60 7.80
N SER A 7 4.64 4.62 8.10
CA SER A 7 5.46 4.67 9.31
C SER A 7 4.68 4.54 10.61
N HIS A 8 3.44 5.02 10.65
CA HIS A 8 2.58 4.93 11.82
C HIS A 8 2.18 3.49 12.14
N VAL A 9 1.73 2.74 11.14
CA VAL A 9 1.36 1.32 11.26
C VAL A 9 2.57 0.48 11.63
N LEU A 10 3.73 0.72 10.99
CA LEU A 10 4.96 0.00 11.29
C LEU A 10 5.46 0.22 12.73
N ARG A 11 5.20 1.40 13.32
CA ARG A 11 5.51 1.66 14.72
C ARG A 11 4.63 0.82 15.64
N SER A 12 3.32 0.79 15.40
CA SER A 12 2.41 -0.07 16.16
C SER A 12 2.78 -1.55 16.03
N PHE A 13 3.17 -2.01 14.84
CA PHE A 13 3.65 -3.37 14.61
C PHE A 13 4.91 -3.68 15.43
N ARG A 14 5.89 -2.78 15.47
CA ARG A 14 7.09 -2.95 16.32
C ARG A 14 6.76 -2.99 17.81
N ASP A 15 5.81 -2.17 18.25
CA ASP A 15 5.39 -2.15 19.66
C ASP A 15 4.68 -3.47 20.04
N VAL A 16 3.85 -4.02 19.15
CA VAL A 16 3.20 -5.34 19.32
C VAL A 16 4.23 -6.46 19.26
N ASP A 17 5.16 -6.44 18.31
CA ASP A 17 6.16 -7.49 18.15
C ASP A 17 7.09 -7.63 19.37
N ARG A 18 7.46 -6.49 19.98
CA ARG A 18 8.22 -6.47 21.24
C ARG A 18 7.46 -7.14 22.40
N SER A 19 6.13 -7.23 22.31
CA SER A 19 5.27 -7.84 23.33
C SER A 19 4.97 -9.33 23.08
N PHE A 20 5.14 -9.85 21.86
CA PHE A 20 4.74 -11.21 21.48
C PHE A 20 5.89 -12.03 20.84
N GLU A 21 7.05 -12.05 21.49
CA GLU A 21 8.15 -12.99 21.15
C GLU A 21 8.94 -12.69 19.84
N ASN A 22 9.12 -11.41 19.45
CA ASN A 22 10.09 -10.99 18.41
C ASN A 22 9.94 -11.70 17.05
N HIS A 23 8.72 -11.89 16.56
CA HIS A 23 8.46 -12.47 15.24
C HIS A 23 8.85 -11.53 14.08
N SER A 24 9.21 -10.27 14.36
CA SER A 24 9.66 -9.31 13.33
C SER A 24 10.95 -9.72 12.61
N ASN A 25 11.77 -10.60 13.21
CA ASN A 25 12.95 -11.13 12.54
C ASN A 25 12.61 -11.98 11.31
N ASP A 26 11.40 -12.58 11.27
CA ASP A 26 10.90 -13.38 10.14
C ASP A 26 10.04 -12.53 9.17
N MET A 27 10.01 -11.21 9.37
CA MET A 27 9.24 -10.26 8.58
C MET A 27 10.13 -9.38 7.72
N HIS A 28 9.80 -9.32 6.43
CA HIS A 28 10.38 -8.33 5.52
C HIS A 28 9.57 -7.03 5.61
N ILE A 29 10.11 -6.02 6.30
CA ILE A 29 9.42 -4.75 6.55
C ILE A 29 9.76 -3.72 5.46
N VAL A 30 8.74 -3.29 4.72
CA VAL A 30 8.84 -2.26 3.68
C VAL A 30 8.19 -0.96 4.17
N SER A 31 8.99 0.10 4.31
CA SER A 31 8.51 1.41 4.78
C SER A 31 8.11 2.31 3.61
N ILE A 32 6.82 2.32 3.28
CA ILE A 32 6.28 3.09 2.15
C ILE A 32 6.53 4.59 2.35
N SER A 33 6.37 5.10 3.58
CA SER A 33 6.63 6.51 3.90
C SER A 33 8.08 6.91 3.64
N LYS A 34 9.04 6.02 3.92
CA LYS A 34 10.46 6.26 3.66
C LYS A 34 10.73 6.29 2.16
N ILE A 35 10.20 5.32 1.41
CA ILE A 35 10.36 5.24 -0.05
C ILE A 35 9.79 6.48 -0.73
N MET A 36 8.55 6.85 -0.40
CA MET A 36 7.90 8.06 -0.94
C MET A 36 8.69 9.33 -0.63
N TRP A 37 9.18 9.48 0.62
CA TRP A 37 10.00 10.62 1.01
C TRP A 37 11.29 10.69 0.18
N THR A 38 12.04 9.58 0.08
CA THR A 38 13.29 9.53 -0.68
C THR A 38 13.07 9.86 -2.15
N ARG A 39 12.03 9.32 -2.79
CA ARG A 39 11.72 9.61 -4.20
C ARG A 39 11.28 11.06 -4.40
N SER A 40 10.44 11.60 -3.50
CA SER A 40 10.02 13.01 -3.59
C SER A 40 11.20 13.99 -3.48
N GLN A 41 12.23 13.66 -2.69
CA GLN A 41 13.45 14.46 -2.61
C GLN A 41 14.31 14.36 -3.88
N ALA A 42 14.35 13.20 -4.53
CA ALA A 42 15.10 12.99 -5.76
C ALA A 42 14.43 13.67 -6.97
N ASP A 43 13.10 13.60 -7.06
CA ASP A 43 12.33 14.11 -8.19
C ASP A 43 12.03 15.62 -8.04
N GLY A 44 12.16 16.18 -6.84
CA GLY A 44 11.86 17.58 -6.54
C GLY A 44 10.37 17.89 -6.41
N ASP A 45 9.51 16.89 -6.60
CA ASP A 45 8.05 16.97 -6.53
C ASP A 45 7.47 15.86 -5.63
N PRO A 46 6.27 16.07 -5.04
CA PRO A 46 5.60 15.04 -4.26
C PRO A 46 5.26 13.81 -5.09
N VAL A 47 5.62 12.63 -4.59
CA VAL A 47 5.28 11.34 -5.22
C VAL A 47 3.95 10.82 -4.68
N ASP A 48 3.01 10.60 -5.58
CA ASP A 48 1.65 10.14 -5.25
C ASP A 48 1.49 8.61 -5.26
N ALA A 49 2.42 7.88 -5.88
CA ALA A 49 2.41 6.42 -5.89
C ALA A 49 3.83 5.87 -6.04
N VAL A 50 4.07 4.70 -5.44
CA VAL A 50 5.37 4.01 -5.51
C VAL A 50 5.16 2.55 -5.92
N ASP A 51 5.99 2.12 -6.86
CA ASP A 51 6.11 0.70 -7.21
C ASP A 51 6.94 -0.01 -6.13
N LEU A 52 6.36 -1.06 -5.57
CA LEU A 52 6.89 -1.92 -4.51
C LEU A 52 7.31 -3.30 -5.02
N THR A 53 7.26 -3.55 -6.34
CA THR A 53 7.49 -4.89 -6.92
C THR A 53 8.89 -5.41 -6.58
N GLU A 54 9.89 -4.54 -6.59
CA GLU A 54 11.28 -4.85 -6.25
C GLU A 54 11.55 -4.86 -4.73
N GLU A 55 10.56 -4.52 -3.91
CA GLU A 55 10.66 -4.54 -2.44
C GLU A 55 10.18 -5.90 -1.87
N MET A 56 9.88 -6.88 -2.73
CA MET A 56 9.57 -8.24 -2.29
C MET A 56 10.87 -8.97 -1.87
N PRO A 57 10.87 -9.72 -0.76
CA PRO A 57 12.06 -10.44 -0.30
C PRO A 57 12.46 -11.50 -1.31
N GLY A 58 13.76 -11.66 -1.55
CA GLY A 58 14.29 -12.59 -2.56
C GLY A 58 14.01 -14.09 -2.30
N GLU A 59 13.44 -14.44 -1.14
CA GLU A 59 12.89 -15.79 -0.88
C GLU A 59 11.64 -16.07 -1.71
N ILE A 60 10.90 -15.03 -2.07
CA ILE A 60 9.95 -15.01 -3.18
C ILE A 60 10.79 -14.67 -4.41
N ALA A 61 11.13 -15.66 -5.24
CA ALA A 61 12.12 -15.46 -6.30
C ALA A 61 11.71 -14.35 -7.29
N SER A 62 10.39 -14.10 -7.45
CA SER A 62 9.82 -12.86 -7.97
C SER A 62 8.34 -12.72 -7.61
N ALA A 63 7.79 -11.50 -7.67
CA ALA A 63 6.34 -11.30 -7.58
C ALA A 63 5.55 -12.16 -8.58
N ASN A 64 6.15 -12.49 -9.74
CA ASN A 64 5.54 -13.35 -10.76
C ASN A 64 5.28 -14.78 -10.26
N ASP A 65 6.07 -15.29 -9.32
CA ASP A 65 5.84 -16.61 -8.71
C ASP A 65 4.55 -16.64 -7.88
N LEU A 66 4.09 -15.47 -7.43
CA LEU A 66 2.79 -15.26 -6.80
C LEU A 66 1.67 -14.97 -7.81
N GLY A 67 1.98 -14.98 -9.11
CA GLY A 67 1.08 -14.53 -10.17
C GLY A 67 0.91 -13.00 -10.23
N ILE A 68 1.76 -12.24 -9.54
CA ILE A 68 1.68 -10.78 -9.43
C ILE A 68 2.77 -10.15 -10.30
N LYS A 69 2.37 -9.37 -11.30
CA LYS A 69 3.27 -8.62 -12.18
C LYS A 69 3.75 -7.33 -11.52
N SER A 70 2.90 -6.64 -10.77
CA SER A 70 3.29 -5.42 -10.05
C SER A 70 2.45 -5.13 -8.82
N ILE A 71 3.07 -4.42 -7.87
CA ILE A 71 2.43 -3.93 -6.64
C ILE A 71 2.71 -2.44 -6.53
N VAL A 72 1.67 -1.62 -6.60
CA VAL A 72 1.78 -0.16 -6.49
C VAL A 72 1.05 0.32 -5.25
N ALA A 73 1.77 0.99 -4.35
CA ALA A 73 1.17 1.71 -3.22
C ALA A 73 0.85 3.14 -3.63
N VAL A 74 -0.39 3.54 -3.48
CA VAL A 74 -0.94 4.85 -3.87
C VAL A 74 -1.25 5.63 -2.62
N LYS A 75 -0.83 6.89 -2.55
CA LYS A 75 -1.20 7.80 -1.48
C LYS A 75 -2.69 8.14 -1.58
N VAL A 76 -3.40 8.00 -0.47
CA VAL A 76 -4.85 8.24 -0.40
C VAL A 76 -5.20 9.32 0.63
N ASN A 77 -6.46 9.72 0.70
CA ASN A 77 -6.89 10.89 1.48
C ASN A 77 -7.42 10.46 2.86
N HIS A 78 -6.53 10.34 3.83
CA HIS A 78 -6.86 10.04 5.22
C HIS A 78 -5.72 10.51 6.13
N ALA A 79 -5.92 10.47 7.45
CA ALA A 79 -4.89 10.80 8.41
C ALA A 79 -3.73 9.78 8.40
N ARG A 80 -2.52 10.26 8.73
CA ARG A 80 -1.33 9.45 9.08
C ARG A 80 -0.67 8.65 7.93
N ASN A 81 -0.53 9.25 6.74
CA ASN A 81 0.08 8.63 5.55
C ASN A 81 -0.58 7.30 5.16
N PRO A 82 -1.88 7.33 4.83
CA PRO A 82 -2.59 6.15 4.37
C PRO A 82 -2.13 5.75 2.96
N CYS A 83 -2.31 4.49 2.62
CA CYS A 83 -2.05 3.99 1.28
C CYS A 83 -3.16 3.05 0.83
N GLY A 84 -3.57 3.19 -0.43
CA GLY A 84 -4.24 2.13 -1.18
C GLY A 84 -3.21 1.30 -1.95
N TYR A 85 -3.62 0.13 -2.41
CA TYR A 85 -2.78 -0.80 -3.15
C TYR A 85 -3.44 -1.18 -4.47
N VAL A 86 -2.64 -1.19 -5.53
CA VAL A 86 -3.01 -1.71 -6.85
C VAL A 86 -2.10 -2.88 -7.17
N PHE A 87 -2.68 -4.07 -7.26
CA PHE A 87 -2.00 -5.28 -7.71
C PHE A 87 -2.35 -5.50 -9.17
N THR A 88 -1.33 -5.72 -10.00
CA THR A 88 -1.54 -6.17 -11.38
C THR A 88 -1.06 -7.61 -11.48
N ASP A 89 -1.89 -8.52 -11.99
CA ASP A 89 -1.50 -9.91 -12.18
C ASP A 89 -0.72 -10.12 -13.49
N CYS A 90 -0.21 -11.34 -13.70
CA CYS A 90 0.52 -11.71 -14.92
C CYS A 90 -0.35 -11.72 -16.19
N THR A 91 -1.67 -11.58 -16.07
CA THR A 91 -2.64 -11.45 -17.17
C THR A 91 -3.11 -10.01 -17.38
N ASP A 92 -2.44 -9.03 -16.76
CA ASP A 92 -2.74 -7.60 -16.80
C ASP A 92 -4.09 -7.19 -16.18
N GLN A 93 -4.65 -8.02 -15.29
CA GLN A 93 -5.82 -7.63 -14.50
C GLN A 93 -5.41 -6.88 -13.23
N LYS A 94 -6.19 -5.85 -12.87
CA LYS A 94 -5.93 -5.02 -11.70
C LYS A 94 -6.91 -5.31 -10.56
N PHE A 95 -6.36 -5.46 -9.37
CA PHE A 95 -7.08 -5.61 -8.11
C PHE A 95 -6.71 -4.45 -7.19
N VAL A 96 -7.71 -3.70 -6.73
CA VAL A 96 -7.50 -2.46 -5.98
C VAL A 96 -8.04 -2.61 -4.57
N PHE A 97 -7.25 -2.19 -3.59
CA PHE A 97 -7.64 -2.05 -2.20
C PHE A 97 -7.45 -0.58 -1.81
N SER A 98 -8.51 0.10 -1.40
CA SER A 98 -8.39 1.54 -1.11
C SER A 98 -7.66 1.85 0.20
N GLY A 99 -7.75 0.94 1.18
CA GLY A 99 -7.55 1.28 2.58
C GLY A 99 -8.58 2.31 3.06
N ASP A 100 -8.35 2.89 4.24
CA ASP A 100 -9.13 4.02 4.74
C ASP A 100 -8.80 5.28 3.93
N THR A 101 -9.79 5.85 3.27
CA THR A 101 -9.69 7.05 2.46
C THR A 101 -11.04 7.72 2.20
N MET A 102 -11.04 9.05 2.29
CA MET A 102 -11.99 9.88 1.55
C MET A 102 -11.84 9.68 0.03
N PRO A 103 -12.82 10.07 -0.80
CA PRO A 103 -12.66 10.09 -2.25
C PRO A 103 -11.33 10.75 -2.68
N CYS A 104 -10.55 10.04 -3.50
CA CYS A 104 -9.18 10.44 -3.84
C CYS A 104 -8.92 10.29 -5.35
N ALA A 105 -8.47 11.37 -5.99
CA ALA A 105 -8.15 11.39 -7.42
C ALA A 105 -7.01 10.42 -7.80
N GLN A 106 -6.07 10.19 -6.89
CA GLN A 106 -4.96 9.27 -7.14
C GLN A 106 -5.46 7.83 -7.26
N LEU A 107 -6.34 7.40 -6.37
CA LEU A 107 -6.90 6.05 -6.45
C LEU A 107 -7.74 5.86 -7.72
N VAL A 108 -8.48 6.89 -8.16
CA VAL A 108 -9.18 6.88 -9.45
C VAL A 108 -8.20 6.73 -10.62
N LYS A 109 -7.09 7.48 -10.60
CA LYS A 109 -6.06 7.45 -11.65
C LYS A 109 -5.37 6.09 -11.73
N TYR A 110 -4.86 5.58 -10.61
CA TYR A 110 -4.05 4.35 -10.59
C TYR A 110 -4.90 3.08 -10.60
N GLY A 111 -6.08 3.12 -9.98
CA GLY A 111 -7.03 1.99 -9.92
C GLY A 111 -7.94 1.88 -11.14
N LYS A 112 -7.82 2.75 -12.13
CA LYS A 112 -8.62 2.69 -13.35
C LYS A 112 -8.51 1.32 -14.03
N ASP A 113 -9.65 0.83 -14.53
CA ASP A 113 -9.80 -0.44 -15.23
C ASP A 113 -9.57 -1.68 -14.33
N ALA A 114 -9.68 -1.51 -13.02
CA ALA A 114 -9.68 -2.63 -12.08
C ALA A 114 -10.88 -3.55 -12.28
N VAL A 115 -10.60 -4.86 -12.25
CA VAL A 115 -11.63 -5.91 -12.30
C VAL A 115 -12.30 -6.08 -10.94
N VAL A 116 -11.57 -5.77 -9.86
CA VAL A 116 -12.07 -5.78 -8.49
C VAL A 116 -11.56 -4.55 -7.75
N LEU A 117 -12.46 -3.86 -7.05
CA LEU A 117 -12.15 -2.81 -6.09
C LEU A 117 -12.75 -3.21 -4.74
N VAL A 118 -11.88 -3.36 -3.73
CA VAL A 118 -12.26 -3.43 -2.33
C VAL A 118 -12.10 -2.03 -1.75
N HIS A 119 -13.23 -1.35 -1.55
CA HIS A 119 -13.27 0.00 -1.01
C HIS A 119 -13.79 -0.01 0.42
N GLU A 120 -13.27 0.89 1.26
CA GLU A 120 -13.93 1.15 2.53
C GLU A 120 -15.34 1.72 2.30
N SER A 121 -16.24 1.49 3.25
CA SER A 121 -17.62 2.00 3.23
C SER A 121 -18.04 2.22 4.67
N THR A 122 -17.38 3.20 5.30
CA THR A 122 -17.50 3.44 6.75
C THR A 122 -18.79 4.16 7.12
N PHE A 123 -19.30 5.03 6.25
CA PHE A 123 -20.53 5.78 6.49
C PHE A 123 -21.68 5.20 5.66
N ALA A 124 -22.89 5.22 6.20
CA ALA A 124 -24.09 4.98 5.43
C ALA A 124 -24.35 6.19 4.50
N ASP A 125 -25.03 5.97 3.37
CA ASP A 125 -25.33 7.01 2.36
C ASP A 125 -25.96 8.28 2.97
N ASP A 126 -26.75 8.13 4.04
CA ASP A 126 -27.43 9.23 4.75
C ASP A 126 -26.51 10.03 5.69
N GLU A 127 -25.32 9.50 6.00
CA GLU A 127 -24.28 10.11 6.84
C GLU A 127 -23.11 10.69 6.02
N GLU A 128 -23.03 10.41 4.71
CA GLU A 128 -21.96 10.88 3.81
C GLU A 128 -22.00 12.40 3.52
N VAL A 129 -22.86 13.16 4.21
CA VAL A 129 -22.97 14.61 4.03
C VAL A 129 -22.32 15.37 5.18
N ARG A 130 -21.03 15.71 5.04
CA ARG A 130 -20.51 17.06 5.32
C ARG A 130 -19.06 17.30 4.92
#